data_AF-A0AAU1AQA5-F1
#
_entry.id   AF-A0AAU1AQA5-F1
#
_cell.length_a   1.000
_cell.length_b   1.000
_cell.length_c   1.000
_cell.angle_alpha   90.00
_cell.angle_beta   90.00
_cell.angle_gamma   90.00
#
_symmetry.space_group_name_H-M   'P 1'
#
loop_
_entity.id
_entity.type
_entity.pdbx_description
1 polymer ?
#
loop_
_entity_poly.entity_id
_entity_poly.type
_entity_poly.pdbx_seq_one_letter_code
_entity_poly.pdbx_strand_id
1 'polypeptide(L)'
;MNEAADQRLIDAVQAGDEVAVGQALANGADPNVPVGRFRGSVLAEAARSGRRGIVGMLVNAGARTGPADPYTASPLRAAVLEAHTEVVLFLIAHGALTAEPATGPSVLTQALSHTAFRPTPTALATLRVLLEAGATPVPNEEAPLITAVTRAVAPAVLRLLLAYGADANQQRSDATPAIVVAARRGDHAAADVLLDAGADVNARDRQGRTALMHAVERNERRVIATLLLAGAAIDTVSADDMTALQLARGWQRQNIQFMLGERHAGLDDVPIVRTALRVAASNVRLAGDAQMLHLLADVIDIALGDLGDDEWNTRTGTDAEVARAFAVRLRDDVVPAVHASWHQLDATAAELATARSALVELAYGTTRIMPAAASRLEITDMLEELNRQLGR
;
A
#
# COMPACT_ATOMS: atom_id res chain seq x y z
N MET A 1 -32.24 -23.47 -39.84
CA MET A 1 -32.78 -22.41 -38.97
C MET A 1 -34.29 -22.56 -38.92
N ASN A 2 -34.83 -22.73 -37.73
CA ASN A 2 -36.26 -22.77 -37.49
C ASN A 2 -36.61 -21.47 -36.76
N GLU A 3 -36.79 -20.37 -37.51
CA GLU A 3 -36.85 -19.00 -36.96
C GLU A 3 -37.85 -18.86 -35.80
N ALA A 4 -38.96 -19.59 -35.84
CA ALA A 4 -39.95 -19.59 -34.76
C ALA A 4 -39.49 -20.35 -33.51
N ALA A 5 -38.76 -21.46 -33.66
CA ALA A 5 -38.16 -22.18 -32.53
C ALA A 5 -36.96 -21.41 -31.96
N ASP A 6 -36.17 -20.77 -32.81
CA ASP A 6 -35.03 -19.93 -32.44
C ASP A 6 -35.49 -18.72 -31.61
N GLN A 7 -36.57 -18.03 -32.02
CA GLN A 7 -37.13 -16.93 -31.23
C GLN A 7 -37.70 -17.40 -29.88
N ARG A 8 -38.38 -18.55 -29.85
CA ARG A 8 -38.86 -19.14 -28.58
C ARG A 8 -37.71 -19.48 -27.63
N LEU A 9 -36.58 -19.96 -28.17
CA LEU A 9 -35.38 -20.23 -27.37
C LEU A 9 -34.83 -18.93 -26.77
N ILE A 10 -34.74 -17.85 -27.55
CA ILE A 10 -34.32 -16.53 -27.06
C ILE A 10 -35.21 -16.07 -25.90
N ASP A 11 -36.52 -16.07 -26.11
CA ASP A 11 -37.49 -15.57 -25.13
C ASP A 11 -37.46 -16.43 -23.85
N ALA A 12 -37.33 -17.75 -23.98
CA ALA A 12 -37.21 -18.68 -22.86
C ALA A 12 -35.90 -18.46 -22.07
N VAL A 13 -34.77 -18.25 -22.76
CA VAL A 13 -33.49 -17.96 -22.13
C VAL A 13 -33.51 -16.60 -21.43
N GLN A 14 -34.22 -15.60 -21.95
CA GLN A 14 -34.40 -14.29 -21.29
C GLN A 14 -35.35 -14.38 -20.09
N ALA A 15 -36.44 -15.15 -20.19
CA ALA A 15 -37.37 -15.39 -19.11
C ALA A 15 -36.79 -16.25 -17.97
N GLY A 16 -35.86 -17.17 -18.31
CA GLY A 16 -35.24 -18.08 -17.34
C GLY A 16 -36.02 -19.36 -17.15
N ASP A 17 -36.85 -19.71 -18.13
CA ASP A 17 -37.72 -20.86 -18.08
C ASP A 17 -37.01 -22.09 -18.65
N GLU A 18 -36.48 -22.94 -17.75
CA GLU A 18 -35.77 -24.17 -18.11
C GLU A 18 -36.64 -25.12 -18.93
N VAL A 19 -37.95 -25.18 -18.65
CA VAL A 19 -38.89 -26.07 -19.34
C VAL A 19 -39.08 -25.59 -20.78
N ALA A 20 -39.32 -24.29 -20.96
CA ALA A 20 -39.46 -23.70 -22.29
C ALA A 20 -38.16 -23.80 -23.11
N VAL A 21 -36.99 -23.64 -22.48
CA VAL A 21 -35.69 -23.89 -23.13
C VAL A 21 -35.59 -25.34 -23.63
N GLY A 22 -35.94 -26.31 -22.79
CA GLY A 22 -35.92 -27.73 -23.16
C GLY A 22 -36.85 -28.05 -24.32
N GLN A 23 -38.06 -27.49 -24.30
CA GLN A 23 -39.02 -27.64 -25.39
C GLN A 23 -38.53 -26.99 -26.69
N ALA A 24 -37.95 -25.79 -26.63
CA ALA A 24 -37.43 -25.10 -27.81
C ALA A 24 -36.28 -25.89 -28.45
N LEU A 25 -35.35 -26.40 -27.65
CA LEU A 25 -34.25 -27.26 -28.12
C LEU A 25 -34.76 -28.58 -28.71
N ALA A 26 -35.73 -29.23 -28.06
CA ALA A 26 -36.36 -30.46 -28.58
C ALA A 26 -37.10 -30.23 -29.91
N ASN A 27 -37.61 -29.02 -30.14
CA ASN A 27 -38.24 -28.60 -31.39
C ASN A 27 -37.22 -28.18 -32.48
N GLY A 28 -35.92 -28.39 -32.24
CA GLY A 28 -34.85 -28.14 -33.22
C GLY A 28 -34.39 -26.68 -33.30
N ALA A 29 -34.57 -25.90 -32.23
CA ALA A 29 -33.93 -24.57 -32.12
C ALA A 29 -32.40 -24.71 -32.13
N ASP A 30 -31.71 -23.79 -32.80
CA ASP A 30 -30.24 -23.76 -32.82
C ASP A 30 -29.70 -23.21 -31.48
N PRO A 31 -28.90 -23.98 -30.72
CA PRO A 31 -28.34 -23.52 -29.45
C PRO A 31 -27.29 -22.41 -29.61
N ASN A 32 -26.92 -22.04 -30.84
CA ASN A 32 -25.98 -20.96 -31.16
C ASN A 32 -26.66 -19.69 -31.69
N VAL A 33 -27.98 -19.58 -31.52
CA VAL A 33 -28.74 -18.40 -31.95
C VAL A 33 -28.15 -17.12 -31.36
N PRO A 34 -27.88 -16.09 -32.18
CA PRO A 34 -27.42 -14.81 -31.70
C PRO A 34 -28.57 -14.02 -31.05
N VAL A 35 -28.26 -13.34 -29.96
CA VAL A 35 -29.15 -12.48 -29.17
C VAL A 35 -28.62 -11.05 -29.10
N GLY A 36 -29.58 -10.12 -29.15
CA GLY A 36 -29.36 -8.69 -28.95
C GLY A 36 -28.59 -8.01 -30.09
N ARG A 37 -28.42 -6.70 -29.92
CA ARG A 37 -27.77 -5.82 -30.91
C ARG A 37 -26.26 -6.07 -31.05
N PHE A 38 -25.64 -6.71 -30.05
CA PHE A 38 -24.20 -6.94 -29.95
C PHE A 38 -23.77 -8.37 -30.30
N ARG A 39 -24.63 -9.16 -30.98
CA ARG A 39 -24.32 -10.52 -31.46
C ARG A 39 -23.79 -11.46 -30.36
N GLY A 40 -24.31 -11.37 -29.12
CA GLY A 40 -24.02 -12.39 -28.10
C GLY A 40 -24.70 -13.71 -28.44
N SER A 41 -24.24 -14.86 -27.97
CA SER A 41 -24.99 -16.12 -28.10
C SER A 41 -26.02 -16.27 -26.98
N VAL A 42 -27.07 -17.07 -27.19
CA VAL A 42 -28.01 -17.44 -26.12
C VAL A 42 -27.28 -18.06 -24.91
N LEU A 43 -26.17 -18.76 -25.15
CA LEU A 43 -25.30 -19.25 -24.08
C LEU A 43 -24.62 -18.12 -23.31
N ALA A 44 -24.13 -17.07 -23.98
CA ALA A 44 -23.52 -15.93 -23.32
C ALA A 44 -24.51 -15.13 -22.47
N GLU A 45 -25.78 -15.04 -22.90
CA GLU A 45 -26.85 -14.42 -22.12
C GLU A 45 -27.22 -15.25 -20.87
N ALA A 46 -27.40 -16.56 -21.04
CA ALA A 46 -27.64 -17.47 -19.91
C ALA A 46 -26.48 -17.44 -18.91
N ALA A 47 -25.24 -17.34 -19.41
CA ALA A 47 -24.05 -17.25 -18.59
C ALA A 47 -23.95 -15.93 -17.81
N ARG A 48 -24.27 -14.80 -18.46
CA ARG A 48 -24.38 -13.47 -17.80
C ARG A 48 -25.45 -13.45 -16.72
N SER A 49 -26.56 -14.16 -16.92
CA SER A 49 -27.66 -14.24 -15.96
C SER A 49 -27.44 -15.28 -14.85
N GLY A 50 -26.32 -16.01 -14.87
CA GLY A 50 -26.00 -17.02 -13.85
C GLY A 50 -26.88 -18.27 -13.87
N ARG A 51 -27.58 -18.54 -14.97
CA ARG A 51 -28.59 -19.60 -15.08
C ARG A 51 -27.95 -20.95 -15.37
N ARG A 52 -27.36 -21.57 -14.33
CA ARG A 52 -26.57 -22.80 -14.44
C ARG A 52 -27.29 -23.98 -15.13
N GLY A 53 -28.59 -24.18 -14.87
CA GLY A 53 -29.40 -25.21 -15.51
C GLY A 53 -29.53 -24.99 -17.01
N ILE A 54 -29.94 -23.78 -17.42
CA ILE A 54 -30.05 -23.35 -18.83
C ILE A 54 -28.70 -23.46 -19.54
N VAL A 55 -27.61 -23.00 -18.92
CA VAL A 55 -26.24 -23.16 -19.46
C VAL A 55 -25.94 -24.64 -19.74
N GLY A 56 -26.29 -25.53 -18.81
CA GLY A 56 -26.14 -26.98 -18.99
C GLY A 56 -26.93 -27.52 -20.16
N MET A 57 -28.21 -27.12 -20.29
CA MET A 57 -29.08 -27.54 -21.39
C MET A 57 -28.54 -27.09 -22.75
N LEU A 58 -28.09 -25.83 -22.84
CA LEU A 58 -27.53 -25.27 -24.08
C LEU A 58 -26.22 -25.97 -24.48
N VAL A 59 -25.30 -26.18 -23.53
CA VAL A 59 -24.04 -26.89 -23.80
C VAL A 59 -24.29 -28.34 -24.22
N ASN A 60 -25.20 -29.05 -23.55
CA ASN A 60 -25.57 -30.42 -23.91
C ASN A 60 -26.25 -30.52 -25.29
N ALA A 61 -26.93 -29.46 -25.72
CA ALA A 61 -27.51 -29.36 -27.07
C ALA A 61 -26.48 -28.99 -28.15
N GLY A 62 -25.22 -28.71 -27.79
CA GLY A 62 -24.15 -28.37 -28.73
C GLY A 62 -23.91 -26.87 -28.91
N ALA A 63 -24.25 -26.03 -27.93
CA ALA A 63 -23.83 -24.63 -27.92
C ALA A 63 -22.29 -24.52 -27.89
N ARG A 64 -21.74 -23.62 -28.71
CA ARG A 64 -20.31 -23.29 -28.72
C ARG A 64 -19.94 -22.58 -27.43
N THR A 65 -18.93 -23.11 -26.74
CA THR A 65 -18.46 -22.57 -25.45
C THR A 65 -17.56 -21.34 -25.61
N GLY A 66 -16.91 -21.19 -26.77
CA GLY A 66 -16.18 -19.97 -27.15
C GLY A 66 -17.06 -18.95 -27.88
N PRO A 67 -16.55 -17.72 -28.08
CA PRO A 67 -17.24 -16.72 -28.89
C PRO A 67 -17.30 -17.14 -30.36
N ALA A 68 -18.31 -16.65 -31.09
CA ALA A 68 -18.49 -16.97 -32.52
C ALA A 68 -17.45 -16.26 -33.40
N ASP A 69 -17.02 -15.07 -33.00
CA ASP A 69 -15.93 -14.28 -33.58
C ASP A 69 -15.22 -13.45 -32.48
N PRO A 70 -14.03 -12.86 -32.75
CA PRO A 70 -13.24 -12.14 -31.75
C PRO A 70 -13.92 -10.94 -31.06
N TYR A 71 -15.05 -10.46 -31.59
CA TYR A 71 -15.80 -9.31 -31.09
C TYR A 71 -17.13 -9.70 -30.44
N THR A 72 -17.57 -10.96 -30.59
CA THR A 72 -18.79 -11.46 -29.94
C THR A 72 -18.57 -11.76 -28.46
N ALA A 73 -19.64 -11.63 -27.68
CA ALA A 73 -19.59 -11.88 -26.23
C ALA A 73 -19.22 -13.34 -25.94
N SER A 74 -18.06 -13.56 -25.32
CA SER A 74 -17.68 -14.87 -24.78
C SER A 74 -18.61 -15.25 -23.62
N PRO A 75 -19.18 -16.47 -23.61
CA PRO A 75 -19.96 -16.97 -22.49
C PRO A 75 -19.16 -17.02 -21.18
N LEU A 76 -17.88 -17.42 -21.25
CA LEU A 76 -17.01 -17.47 -20.08
C LEU A 76 -16.73 -16.07 -19.54
N ARG A 77 -16.38 -15.10 -20.41
CA ARG A 77 -16.18 -13.70 -19.99
C ARG A 77 -17.45 -13.08 -19.40
N ALA A 78 -18.63 -13.43 -19.92
CA ALA A 78 -19.90 -12.95 -19.39
C ALA A 78 -20.17 -13.49 -17.98
N ALA A 79 -19.93 -14.78 -17.74
CA ALA A 79 -20.04 -15.36 -16.40
C ALA A 79 -19.01 -14.80 -15.41
N VAL A 80 -17.79 -14.50 -15.87
CA VAL A 80 -16.73 -13.90 -15.05
C VAL A 80 -17.04 -12.45 -14.68
N LEU A 81 -17.60 -11.68 -15.62
CA LEU A 81 -18.02 -10.28 -15.38
C LEU A 81 -18.98 -10.17 -14.19
N GLU A 82 -19.95 -11.08 -14.13
CA GLU A 82 -20.99 -11.11 -13.09
C GLU A 82 -20.64 -12.05 -11.91
N ALA A 83 -19.40 -12.58 -11.89
CA ALA A 83 -18.88 -13.48 -10.85
C ALA A 83 -19.73 -14.74 -10.57
N HIS A 84 -20.34 -15.33 -11.61
CA HIS A 84 -21.13 -16.56 -11.52
C HIS A 84 -20.23 -17.81 -11.47
N THR A 85 -19.62 -18.06 -10.31
CA THR A 85 -18.58 -19.09 -10.14
C THR A 85 -19.00 -20.50 -10.59
N GLU A 86 -20.24 -20.94 -10.33
CA GLU A 86 -20.71 -22.27 -10.77
C GLU A 86 -20.83 -22.38 -12.29
N VAL A 87 -21.23 -21.30 -12.96
CA VAL A 87 -21.28 -21.23 -14.43
C VAL A 87 -19.86 -21.22 -14.99
N VAL A 88 -18.95 -20.47 -14.39
CA VAL A 88 -17.52 -20.43 -14.76
C VAL A 88 -16.91 -21.83 -14.66
N LEU A 89 -17.08 -22.51 -13.54
CA LEU A 89 -16.61 -23.89 -13.33
C LEU A 89 -17.13 -24.83 -14.42
N PHE A 90 -18.42 -24.76 -14.71
CA PHE A 90 -19.03 -25.61 -15.73
C PHE A 90 -18.50 -25.32 -17.13
N LEU A 91 -18.40 -24.05 -17.51
CA LEU A 91 -17.89 -23.66 -18.84
C LEU A 91 -16.42 -24.07 -19.01
N ILE A 92 -15.59 -23.90 -17.97
CA ILE A 92 -14.18 -24.36 -17.98
C ILE A 92 -14.11 -25.88 -18.17
N ALA A 93 -14.94 -26.65 -17.46
CA ALA A 93 -15.02 -28.11 -17.62
C ALA A 93 -15.41 -28.55 -19.04
N HIS A 94 -16.04 -27.66 -19.82
CA HIS A 94 -16.41 -27.89 -21.23
C HIS A 94 -15.50 -27.14 -22.22
N GLY A 95 -14.25 -26.83 -21.81
CA GLY A 95 -13.22 -26.29 -22.70
C GLY A 95 -13.40 -24.82 -23.09
N ALA A 96 -14.26 -24.06 -22.40
CA ALA A 96 -14.48 -22.65 -22.73
C ALA A 96 -13.20 -21.82 -22.59
N LEU A 97 -12.34 -22.11 -21.61
CA LEU A 97 -11.08 -21.38 -21.38
C LEU A 97 -10.12 -21.51 -22.56
N THR A 98 -10.01 -22.71 -23.15
CA THR A 98 -9.17 -22.94 -24.34
C THR A 98 -9.74 -22.34 -25.63
N ALA A 99 -11.03 -22.01 -25.63
CA ALA A 99 -11.72 -21.41 -26.77
C ALA A 99 -11.68 -19.86 -26.73
N GLU A 100 -11.05 -19.27 -25.70
CA GLU A 100 -10.96 -17.83 -25.56
C GLU A 100 -10.02 -17.21 -26.61
N PRO A 101 -10.45 -16.13 -27.28
CA PRO A 101 -9.60 -15.46 -28.24
C PRO A 101 -8.49 -14.69 -27.52
N ALA A 102 -7.33 -14.60 -28.15
CA ALA A 102 -6.22 -13.75 -27.69
C ALA A 102 -6.46 -12.25 -27.95
N THR A 103 -7.70 -11.84 -28.21
CA THR A 103 -8.09 -10.45 -28.49
C THR A 103 -8.67 -9.78 -27.26
N GLY A 104 -8.25 -8.53 -27.04
CA GLY A 104 -8.65 -7.73 -25.88
C GLY A 104 -8.09 -8.29 -24.56
N PRO A 105 -8.62 -7.85 -23.40
CA PRO A 105 -8.14 -8.31 -22.11
C PRO A 105 -8.40 -9.80 -21.89
N SER A 106 -7.47 -10.50 -21.25
CA SER A 106 -7.69 -11.91 -20.86
C SER A 106 -8.82 -12.05 -19.84
N VAL A 107 -9.40 -13.25 -19.78
CA VAL A 107 -10.39 -13.60 -18.74
C VAL A 107 -9.82 -13.39 -17.34
N LEU A 108 -8.52 -13.65 -17.16
CA LEU A 108 -7.82 -13.43 -15.90
C LEU A 108 -7.72 -11.93 -15.55
N THR A 109 -7.30 -11.09 -16.50
CA THR A 109 -7.24 -9.62 -16.32
C THR A 109 -8.63 -9.03 -16.05
N GLN A 110 -9.68 -9.56 -16.69
CA GLN A 110 -11.06 -9.16 -16.45
C GLN A 110 -11.51 -9.54 -15.03
N ALA A 111 -11.24 -10.76 -14.58
CA ALA A 111 -11.52 -11.19 -13.20
C ALA A 111 -10.80 -10.30 -12.17
N LEU A 112 -9.50 -10.01 -12.39
CA LEU A 112 -8.74 -9.10 -11.55
C LEU A 112 -9.35 -7.71 -11.48
N SER A 113 -9.84 -7.18 -12.60
CA SER A 113 -10.48 -5.86 -12.65
C SER A 113 -11.75 -5.79 -11.78
N HIS A 114 -12.46 -6.91 -11.56
CA HIS A 114 -13.64 -6.99 -10.69
C HIS A 114 -13.29 -7.22 -9.22
N THR A 115 -12.02 -7.52 -8.92
CA THR A 115 -11.51 -7.53 -7.53
C THR A 115 -10.99 -6.16 -7.08
N ALA A 116 -10.96 -5.17 -7.99
CA ALA A 116 -10.61 -3.80 -7.66
C ALA A 116 -11.77 -3.17 -6.88
N PHE A 117 -11.46 -2.62 -5.69
CA PHE A 117 -12.42 -2.02 -4.75
C PHE A 117 -13.37 -3.02 -4.06
N ARG A 118 -12.97 -3.49 -2.87
CA ARG A 118 -13.71 -4.44 -2.00
C ARG A 118 -14.14 -5.73 -2.74
N PRO A 119 -13.23 -6.69 -2.95
CA PRO A 119 -13.56 -7.92 -3.64
C PRO A 119 -14.62 -8.72 -2.87
N THR A 120 -15.66 -9.15 -3.58
CA THR A 120 -16.68 -10.05 -3.02
C THR A 120 -16.11 -11.47 -2.88
N PRO A 121 -16.66 -12.30 -1.97
CA PRO A 121 -16.26 -13.71 -1.88
C PRO A 121 -16.41 -14.47 -3.20
N THR A 122 -17.44 -14.14 -3.99
CA THR A 122 -17.69 -14.74 -5.31
C THR A 122 -16.66 -14.30 -6.36
N ALA A 123 -16.23 -13.04 -6.36
CA ALA A 123 -15.17 -12.57 -7.25
C ALA A 123 -13.82 -13.25 -6.93
N LEU A 124 -13.49 -13.42 -5.65
CA LEU A 124 -12.29 -14.15 -5.23
C LEU A 124 -12.37 -15.65 -5.59
N ALA A 125 -13.54 -16.28 -5.39
CA ALA A 125 -13.75 -17.67 -5.79
C ALA A 125 -13.62 -17.84 -7.31
N THR A 126 -14.16 -16.91 -8.09
CA THR A 126 -14.05 -16.92 -9.56
C THR A 126 -12.60 -16.76 -10.01
N LEU A 127 -11.85 -15.82 -9.41
CA LEU A 127 -10.42 -15.66 -9.70
C LEU A 127 -9.63 -16.93 -9.35
N ARG A 128 -9.91 -17.54 -8.20
CA ARG A 128 -9.27 -18.79 -7.77
C ARG A 128 -9.53 -19.93 -8.75
N VAL A 129 -10.77 -20.11 -9.19
CA VAL A 129 -11.14 -21.13 -10.18
C VAL A 129 -10.38 -20.92 -11.49
N LEU A 130 -10.22 -19.68 -11.95
CA LEU A 130 -9.45 -19.38 -13.17
C LEU A 130 -7.97 -19.71 -13.00
N LEU A 131 -7.38 -19.41 -11.84
CA LEU A 131 -5.98 -19.75 -11.53
C LEU A 131 -5.77 -21.27 -11.43
N GLU A 132 -6.68 -21.99 -10.76
CA GLU A 132 -6.67 -23.47 -10.67
C GLU A 132 -6.80 -24.12 -12.05
N ALA A 133 -7.57 -23.51 -12.96
CA ALA A 133 -7.72 -23.96 -14.34
C ALA A 133 -6.53 -23.59 -15.26
N GLY A 134 -5.50 -22.90 -14.74
CA GLY A 134 -4.32 -22.50 -15.51
C GLY A 134 -4.56 -21.34 -16.47
N ALA A 135 -5.52 -20.45 -16.18
CA ALA A 135 -5.72 -19.25 -16.99
C ALA A 135 -4.46 -18.37 -16.99
N THR A 136 -4.02 -17.96 -18.18
CA THR A 136 -2.85 -17.08 -18.36
C THR A 136 -3.27 -15.74 -18.97
N PRO A 137 -2.49 -14.66 -18.75
CA PRO A 137 -2.67 -13.43 -19.53
C PRO A 137 -2.48 -13.71 -21.03
N VAL A 138 -3.08 -12.87 -21.88
CA VAL A 138 -2.84 -12.95 -23.33
C VAL A 138 -1.51 -12.27 -23.69
N PRO A 139 -0.93 -12.51 -24.89
CA PRO A 139 0.31 -11.84 -25.31
C PRO A 139 0.19 -10.30 -25.22
N ASN A 140 1.25 -9.64 -24.75
CA ASN A 140 1.35 -8.19 -24.53
C ASN A 140 0.53 -7.62 -23.37
N GLU A 141 -0.19 -8.44 -22.61
CA GLU A 141 -0.69 -8.01 -21.31
C GLU A 141 0.42 -7.97 -20.26
N GLU A 142 0.28 -7.04 -19.31
CA GLU A 142 1.07 -7.09 -18.08
C GLU A 142 0.78 -8.37 -17.31
N ALA A 143 1.78 -8.86 -16.60
CA ALA A 143 1.57 -10.03 -15.77
C ALA A 143 0.50 -9.77 -14.68
N PRO A 144 -0.26 -10.80 -14.27
CA PRO A 144 -1.37 -10.66 -13.34
C PRO A 144 -1.00 -9.92 -12.04
N LEU A 145 0.19 -10.20 -11.49
CA LEU A 145 0.70 -9.54 -10.30
C LEU A 145 0.93 -8.04 -10.54
N ILE A 146 1.52 -7.67 -11.68
CA ILE A 146 1.75 -6.26 -12.04
C ILE A 146 0.43 -5.52 -12.23
N THR A 147 -0.55 -6.15 -12.90
CA THR A 147 -1.88 -5.57 -13.04
C THR A 147 -2.53 -5.32 -11.68
N ALA A 148 -2.44 -6.29 -10.77
CA ALA A 148 -2.96 -6.18 -9.40
C ALA A 148 -2.31 -5.02 -8.62
N VAL A 149 -0.97 -4.95 -8.60
CA VAL A 149 -0.22 -3.88 -7.93
C VAL A 149 -0.53 -2.50 -8.54
N THR A 150 -0.75 -2.43 -9.85
CA THR A 150 -1.06 -1.16 -10.55
C THR A 150 -2.47 -0.64 -10.24
N ARG A 151 -3.43 -1.50 -9.88
CA ARG A 151 -4.86 -1.13 -9.75
C ARG A 151 -5.32 -0.90 -8.31
N ALA A 152 -4.43 -0.99 -7.31
CA ALA A 152 -4.78 -0.95 -5.88
C ALA A 152 -5.88 -1.97 -5.51
N VAL A 153 -5.64 -3.25 -5.84
CA VAL A 153 -6.52 -4.35 -5.43
C VAL A 153 -6.30 -4.71 -3.96
N ALA A 154 -7.22 -5.47 -3.37
CA ALA A 154 -7.07 -5.90 -1.98
C ALA A 154 -5.81 -6.80 -1.79
N PRO A 155 -5.11 -6.72 -0.66
CA PRO A 155 -3.93 -7.56 -0.38
C PRO A 155 -4.17 -9.06 -0.52
N ALA A 156 -5.41 -9.52 -0.27
CA ALA A 156 -5.82 -10.90 -0.47
C ALA A 156 -5.68 -11.38 -1.94
N VAL A 157 -5.86 -10.49 -2.91
CA VAL A 157 -5.70 -10.79 -4.34
C VAL A 157 -4.21 -11.00 -4.66
N LEU A 158 -3.33 -10.14 -4.13
CA LEU A 158 -1.88 -10.31 -4.29
C LEU A 158 -1.40 -11.64 -3.68
N ARG A 159 -1.82 -11.93 -2.45
CA ARG A 159 -1.51 -13.21 -1.79
C ARG A 159 -2.01 -14.42 -2.57
N LEU A 160 -3.21 -14.31 -3.16
CA LEU A 160 -3.75 -15.37 -4.01
C LEU A 160 -2.88 -15.57 -5.25
N LEU A 161 -2.52 -14.51 -5.97
CA LEU A 161 -1.65 -14.63 -7.15
C LEU A 161 -0.28 -15.23 -6.81
N LEU A 162 0.34 -14.81 -5.72
CA LEU A 162 1.62 -15.33 -5.23
C LEU A 162 1.51 -16.82 -4.84
N ALA A 163 0.43 -17.23 -4.19
CA ALA A 163 0.17 -18.62 -3.84
C ALA A 163 -0.01 -19.54 -5.07
N TYR A 164 -0.41 -18.98 -6.21
CA TYR A 164 -0.53 -19.68 -7.50
C TYR A 164 0.70 -19.48 -8.41
N GLY A 165 1.85 -19.12 -7.83
CA GLY A 165 3.14 -19.14 -8.52
C GLY A 165 3.51 -17.85 -9.25
N ALA A 166 2.83 -16.72 -8.98
CA ALA A 166 3.34 -15.43 -9.41
C ALA A 166 4.66 -15.09 -8.72
N ASP A 167 5.61 -14.52 -9.46
CA ASP A 167 6.91 -14.10 -8.94
C ASP A 167 6.80 -12.71 -8.28
N ALA A 168 7.17 -12.60 -7.00
CA ALA A 168 7.18 -11.32 -6.28
C ALA A 168 8.13 -10.28 -6.89
N ASN A 169 9.15 -10.72 -7.63
CA ASN A 169 10.15 -9.89 -8.31
C ASN A 169 9.76 -9.51 -9.74
N GLN A 170 8.52 -9.80 -10.14
CA GLN A 170 8.07 -9.50 -11.49
C GLN A 170 8.19 -8.00 -11.80
N GLN A 171 8.49 -7.72 -13.05
CA GLN A 171 8.64 -6.37 -13.56
C GLN A 171 7.51 -6.05 -14.53
N ARG A 172 7.10 -4.78 -14.53
CA ARG A 172 6.25 -4.22 -15.57
C ARG A 172 6.99 -4.22 -16.91
N SER A 173 6.26 -4.11 -18.02
CA SER A 173 6.83 -3.99 -19.37
C SER A 173 7.96 -2.94 -19.51
N ASP A 174 7.94 -1.90 -18.67
CA ASP A 174 8.98 -0.89 -18.64
C ASP A 174 10.15 -1.18 -17.67
N ALA A 175 10.33 -2.45 -17.30
CA ALA A 175 11.32 -2.94 -16.34
C ALA A 175 11.21 -2.30 -14.94
N THR A 176 10.05 -1.75 -14.58
CA THR A 176 9.79 -1.30 -13.20
C THR A 176 9.43 -2.52 -12.34
N PRO A 177 10.18 -2.83 -11.27
CA PRO A 177 9.83 -3.91 -10.34
C PRO A 177 8.50 -3.69 -9.64
N ALA A 178 7.77 -4.75 -9.32
CA ALA A 178 6.48 -4.69 -8.63
C ALA A 178 6.54 -3.86 -7.32
N ILE A 179 7.59 -4.06 -6.51
CA ILE A 179 7.80 -3.32 -5.26
C ILE A 179 7.97 -1.80 -5.49
N VAL A 180 8.60 -1.41 -6.60
CA VAL A 180 8.73 -0.01 -7.01
C VAL A 180 7.37 0.56 -7.43
N VAL A 181 6.53 -0.21 -8.13
CA VAL A 181 5.16 0.22 -8.48
C VAL A 181 4.32 0.43 -7.21
N ALA A 182 4.39 -0.48 -6.24
CA ALA A 182 3.70 -0.33 -4.95
C ALA A 182 4.14 0.94 -4.21
N ALA A 183 5.45 1.19 -4.15
CA ALA A 183 6.00 2.38 -3.50
C ALA A 183 5.62 3.69 -4.21
N ARG A 184 5.63 3.70 -5.55
CA ARG A 184 5.14 4.83 -6.35
C ARG A 184 3.66 5.11 -6.12
N ARG A 185 2.87 4.19 -5.59
CA ARG A 185 1.45 4.38 -5.31
C ARG A 185 1.15 4.68 -3.84
N GLY A 186 2.13 4.59 -2.94
CA GLY A 186 1.88 4.66 -1.50
C GLY A 186 1.17 3.43 -0.94
N ASP A 187 1.14 2.32 -1.69
CA ASP A 187 0.39 1.13 -1.33
C ASP A 187 1.21 0.25 -0.37
N HIS A 188 1.22 0.64 0.91
CA HIS A 188 1.91 -0.07 1.98
C HIS A 188 1.46 -1.53 2.10
N ALA A 189 0.17 -1.82 1.91
CA ALA A 189 -0.32 -3.19 2.04
C ALA A 189 0.14 -4.07 0.88
N ALA A 190 0.26 -3.52 -0.33
CA ALA A 190 0.90 -4.23 -1.44
C ALA A 190 2.41 -4.42 -1.19
N ALA A 191 3.10 -3.39 -0.67
CA ALA A 191 4.52 -3.50 -0.33
C ALA A 191 4.79 -4.59 0.71
N ASP A 192 4.01 -4.63 1.79
CA ASP A 192 4.11 -5.66 2.83
C ASP A 192 3.96 -7.07 2.23
N VAL A 193 2.90 -7.30 1.42
CA VAL A 193 2.65 -8.61 0.80
C VAL A 193 3.75 -9.04 -0.16
N LEU A 194 4.31 -8.11 -0.94
CA LEU A 194 5.40 -8.41 -1.86
C LEU A 194 6.70 -8.77 -1.10
N LEU A 195 7.01 -8.04 -0.03
CA LEU A 195 8.20 -8.29 0.79
C LEU A 195 8.08 -9.61 1.57
N ASP A 196 6.91 -9.91 2.14
CA ASP A 196 6.62 -11.21 2.77
C ASP A 196 6.83 -12.37 1.79
N ALA A 197 6.59 -12.13 0.50
CA ALA A 197 6.79 -13.10 -0.57
C ALA A 197 8.21 -13.10 -1.18
N GLY A 198 9.16 -12.38 -0.59
CA GLY A 198 10.56 -12.39 -1.01
C GLY A 198 10.88 -11.45 -2.18
N ALA A 199 10.10 -10.38 -2.37
CA ALA A 199 10.50 -9.31 -3.29
C ALA A 199 11.82 -8.67 -2.85
N ASP A 200 12.70 -8.41 -3.81
CA ASP A 200 13.95 -7.69 -3.60
C ASP A 200 13.63 -6.22 -3.28
N VAL A 201 13.79 -5.88 -2.01
CA VAL A 201 13.59 -4.53 -1.47
C VAL A 201 14.47 -3.47 -2.17
N ASN A 202 15.61 -3.90 -2.72
CA ASN A 202 16.60 -3.05 -3.37
C ASN A 202 16.50 -3.08 -4.90
N ALA A 203 15.47 -3.70 -5.46
CA ALA A 203 15.24 -3.72 -6.90
C ALA A 203 15.18 -2.31 -7.47
N ARG A 204 15.82 -2.12 -8.64
CA ARG A 204 15.98 -0.82 -9.29
C ARG A 204 15.17 -0.76 -10.57
N ASP A 205 14.51 0.38 -10.79
CA ASP A 205 13.91 0.68 -12.09
C ASP A 205 14.96 1.16 -13.12
N ARG A 206 14.50 1.52 -14.33
CA ARG A 206 15.39 2.01 -15.40
C ARG A 206 16.10 3.33 -15.08
N GLN A 207 15.62 4.10 -14.12
CA GLN A 207 16.29 5.31 -13.63
C GLN A 207 17.29 4.98 -12.50
N GLY A 208 17.53 3.70 -12.23
CA GLY A 208 18.36 3.25 -11.12
C GLY A 208 17.73 3.53 -9.75
N ARG A 209 16.43 3.86 -9.68
CA ARG A 209 15.76 4.25 -8.45
C ARG A 209 15.14 3.05 -7.77
N THR A 210 15.27 2.99 -6.45
CA THR A 210 14.70 1.94 -5.59
C THR A 210 13.30 2.28 -5.13
N ALA A 211 12.58 1.31 -4.56
CA ALA A 211 11.28 1.55 -3.95
C ALA A 211 11.35 2.62 -2.84
N LEU A 212 12.44 2.64 -2.07
CA LEU A 212 12.66 3.63 -1.00
C LEU A 212 12.71 5.05 -1.56
N MET A 213 13.43 5.29 -2.66
CA MET A 213 13.52 6.60 -3.29
C MET A 213 12.16 7.13 -3.75
N HIS A 214 11.32 6.26 -4.32
CA HIS A 214 9.96 6.62 -4.76
C HIS A 214 9.04 6.90 -3.57
N ALA A 215 9.08 6.07 -2.53
CA ALA A 215 8.30 6.29 -1.32
C ALA A 215 8.68 7.61 -0.63
N VAL A 216 9.98 7.92 -0.58
CA VAL A 216 10.51 9.19 -0.07
C VAL A 216 10.04 10.36 -0.92
N GLU A 217 10.12 10.26 -2.25
CA GLU A 217 9.66 11.30 -3.18
C GLU A 217 8.16 11.59 -3.05
N ARG A 218 7.37 10.61 -2.62
CA ARG A 218 5.92 10.76 -2.43
C ARG A 218 5.50 11.04 -0.99
N ASN A 219 6.45 11.12 -0.05
CA ASN A 219 6.19 11.29 1.38
C ASN A 219 5.36 10.15 2.01
N GLU A 220 5.51 8.93 1.50
CA GLU A 220 4.70 7.77 1.88
C GLU A 220 5.27 7.08 3.13
N ARG A 221 5.07 7.69 4.29
CA ARG A 221 5.72 7.29 5.57
C ARG A 221 5.60 5.81 5.90
N ARG A 222 4.41 5.22 5.70
CA ARG A 222 4.19 3.79 5.98
C ARG A 222 5.02 2.89 5.08
N VAL A 223 5.04 3.19 3.78
CA VAL A 223 5.86 2.45 2.81
C VAL A 223 7.35 2.59 3.15
N ILE A 224 7.80 3.81 3.51
CA ILE A 224 9.20 4.04 3.92
C ILE A 224 9.54 3.15 5.12
N ALA A 225 8.71 3.15 6.16
CA ALA A 225 8.92 2.31 7.34
C ALA A 225 8.97 0.83 6.98
N THR A 226 8.01 0.33 6.20
CA THR A 226 7.98 -1.06 5.71
C THR A 226 9.28 -1.42 4.97
N LEU A 227 9.72 -0.58 4.02
CA LEU A 227 10.93 -0.84 3.23
C LEU A 227 12.20 -0.83 4.10
N LEU A 228 12.32 0.12 5.03
CA LEU A 228 13.47 0.18 5.94
C LEU A 228 13.53 -1.02 6.89
N LEU A 229 12.38 -1.47 7.41
CA LEU A 229 12.30 -2.69 8.22
C LEU A 229 12.69 -3.94 7.42
N ALA A 230 12.39 -3.97 6.13
CA ALA A 230 12.80 -5.03 5.22
C ALA A 230 14.26 -4.91 4.72
N GLY A 231 15.05 -3.96 5.24
CA GLY A 231 16.48 -3.82 4.92
C GLY A 231 16.76 -3.05 3.63
N ALA A 232 15.91 -2.11 3.25
CA ALA A 232 16.18 -1.21 2.12
C ALA A 232 17.49 -0.43 2.32
N ALA A 233 18.35 -0.45 1.30
CA ALA A 233 19.62 0.24 1.29
C ALA A 233 19.44 1.75 1.09
N ILE A 234 19.72 2.50 2.15
CA ILE A 234 19.56 3.96 2.23
C ILE A 234 20.56 4.74 1.35
N ASP A 235 21.75 4.18 1.15
CA ASP A 235 22.87 4.83 0.44
C ASP A 235 22.91 4.47 -1.05
N THR A 236 21.87 3.78 -1.55
CA THR A 236 21.72 3.56 -2.98
C THR A 236 21.63 4.90 -3.70
N VAL A 237 22.31 5.00 -4.85
CA VAL A 237 22.28 6.19 -5.72
C VAL A 237 21.46 5.91 -6.97
N SER A 238 20.63 6.87 -7.38
CA SER A 238 19.94 6.82 -8.67
C SER A 238 20.91 7.04 -9.84
N ALA A 239 20.41 6.99 -11.07
CA ALA A 239 21.18 7.40 -12.25
C ALA A 239 21.57 8.90 -12.26
N ASP A 240 20.88 9.72 -11.45
CA ASP A 240 21.16 11.15 -11.27
C ASP A 240 22.07 11.42 -10.04
N ASP A 241 22.77 10.39 -9.54
CA ASP A 241 23.62 10.45 -8.34
C ASP A 241 22.88 10.88 -7.05
N MET A 242 21.57 10.64 -6.98
CA MET A 242 20.74 11.01 -5.84
C MET A 242 20.44 9.81 -4.93
N THR A 243 20.71 9.97 -3.65
CA THR A 243 20.27 9.07 -2.57
C THR A 243 18.84 9.37 -2.11
N ALA A 244 18.22 8.44 -1.40
CA ALA A 244 16.93 8.66 -0.75
C ALA A 244 16.95 9.89 0.19
N LEU A 245 18.03 10.07 0.96
CA LEU A 245 18.17 11.21 1.86
C LEU A 245 18.27 12.54 1.11
N GLN A 246 19.02 12.61 0.01
CA GLN A 246 19.12 13.82 -0.82
C GLN A 246 17.77 14.16 -1.46
N LEU A 247 17.00 13.16 -1.91
CA LEU A 247 15.64 13.35 -2.39
C LEU A 247 14.70 13.88 -1.30
N ALA A 248 14.90 13.57 -0.02
CA ALA A 248 14.09 14.12 1.07
C ALA A 248 14.39 15.60 1.37
N ARG A 249 15.59 16.10 1.03
CA ARG A 249 16.04 17.48 1.29
C ARG A 249 15.36 18.51 0.39
N GLY A 250 15.17 18.19 -0.89
CA GLY A 250 14.58 19.12 -1.86
C GLY A 250 13.11 19.50 -1.59
N TRP A 251 12.40 18.76 -0.74
CA TRP A 251 10.95 18.85 -0.59
C TRP A 251 10.47 19.18 0.84
N GLN A 252 11.35 19.72 1.71
CA GLN A 252 11.06 20.06 3.12
C GLN A 252 10.46 18.93 3.98
N ARG A 253 10.95 17.69 3.82
CA ARG A 253 10.39 16.51 4.50
C ARG A 253 11.13 16.16 5.80
N GLN A 254 11.03 17.02 6.81
CA GLN A 254 11.75 16.91 8.09
C GLN A 254 11.64 15.52 8.74
N ASN A 255 10.43 14.96 8.85
CA ASN A 255 10.25 13.64 9.46
C ASN A 255 10.90 12.49 8.67
N ILE A 256 10.94 12.55 7.33
CA ILE A 256 11.59 11.50 6.53
C ILE A 256 13.11 11.65 6.59
N GLN A 257 13.61 12.89 6.57
CA GLN A 257 15.02 13.15 6.82
C GLN A 257 15.44 12.63 8.20
N PHE A 258 14.55 12.74 9.19
CA PHE A 258 14.70 12.10 10.49
C PHE A 258 14.81 10.56 10.34
N MET A 259 13.81 9.88 9.77
CA MET A 259 13.84 8.41 9.64
C MET A 259 15.07 7.87 8.89
N LEU A 260 15.52 8.57 7.84
CA LEU A 260 16.66 8.14 7.02
C LEU A 260 18.00 8.50 7.66
N GLY A 261 18.07 9.63 8.38
CA GLY A 261 19.27 10.06 9.09
C GLY A 261 19.66 9.11 10.21
N GLU A 262 18.69 8.51 10.92
CA GLU A 262 18.94 7.55 12.02
C GLU A 262 19.74 6.36 11.53
N ARG A 263 19.26 5.71 10.48
CA ARG A 263 19.94 4.55 9.92
C ARG A 263 21.30 4.92 9.32
N HIS A 264 21.43 6.09 8.69
CA HIS A 264 22.73 6.52 8.15
C HIS A 264 23.77 6.79 9.26
N ALA A 265 23.33 7.29 10.42
CA ALA A 265 24.18 7.52 11.59
C ALA A 265 24.43 6.25 12.42
N GLY A 266 23.94 5.08 12.00
CA GLY A 266 24.09 3.81 12.72
C GLY A 266 23.23 3.71 13.97
N LEU A 267 22.05 4.34 13.97
CA LEU A 267 21.05 4.28 15.05
C LEU A 267 19.95 3.24 14.75
N ASP A 268 20.30 2.15 14.07
CA ASP A 268 19.35 1.14 13.56
C ASP A 268 18.46 0.50 14.65
N ASP A 269 18.94 0.48 15.89
CA ASP A 269 18.23 -0.08 17.06
C ASP A 269 17.38 0.96 17.81
N VAL A 270 17.42 2.23 17.39
CA VAL A 270 16.67 3.32 18.04
C VAL A 270 15.29 3.43 17.39
N PRO A 271 14.20 3.43 18.16
CA PRO A 271 12.86 3.67 17.63
C PRO A 271 12.79 4.98 16.86
N ILE A 272 12.12 4.99 15.70
CA ILE A 272 12.04 6.16 14.83
C ILE A 272 11.17 7.26 15.46
N VAL A 273 11.78 8.19 16.19
CA VAL A 273 11.09 9.20 17.01
C VAL A 273 11.81 10.54 16.98
N ARG A 274 11.11 11.69 16.92
CA ARG A 274 11.67 13.04 16.58
C ARG A 274 12.89 13.54 17.38
N THR A 275 13.26 12.88 18.46
CA THR A 275 14.44 13.16 19.29
C THR A 275 15.07 11.82 19.66
N ALA A 276 16.38 11.63 19.56
CA ALA A 276 17.03 10.39 19.98
C ALA A 276 17.99 10.65 21.15
N LEU A 277 17.90 9.83 22.20
CA LEU A 277 18.79 9.86 23.37
C LEU A 277 19.72 8.65 23.39
N ARG A 278 21.03 8.89 23.49
CA ARG A 278 22.01 7.84 23.79
C ARG A 278 22.70 8.10 25.13
N VAL A 279 22.42 7.25 26.10
CA VAL A 279 23.02 7.33 27.45
C VAL A 279 24.44 6.77 27.41
N ALA A 280 25.43 7.60 27.73
CA ALA A 280 26.80 7.19 28.03
C ALA A 280 27.06 7.28 29.55
N ALA A 281 28.20 6.77 30.00
CA ALA A 281 28.52 6.65 31.43
C ALA A 281 28.48 7.98 32.22
N SER A 282 28.64 9.13 31.55
CA SER A 282 28.66 10.45 32.18
C SER A 282 27.69 11.47 31.56
N ASN A 283 27.32 11.30 30.28
CA ASN A 283 26.48 12.25 29.53
C ASN A 283 25.43 11.49 28.70
N VAL A 284 24.40 12.18 28.25
CA VAL A 284 23.42 11.71 27.29
C VAL A 284 23.54 12.53 26.01
N ARG A 285 23.72 11.86 24.88
CA ARG A 285 23.72 12.52 23.58
C ARG A 285 22.28 12.75 23.14
N LEU A 286 21.89 14.01 23.04
CA LEU A 286 20.66 14.46 22.39
C LEU A 286 20.92 14.60 20.89
N ALA A 287 20.05 14.01 20.07
CA ALA A 287 20.01 14.23 18.64
C ALA A 287 18.59 14.64 18.22
N GLY A 288 18.48 15.64 17.37
CA GLY A 288 17.19 16.13 16.85
C GLY A 288 17.38 17.06 15.65
N ASP A 289 16.27 17.55 15.09
CA ASP A 289 16.33 18.69 14.18
C ASP A 289 16.58 20.00 14.96
N ALA A 290 17.15 21.01 14.30
CA ALA A 290 17.49 22.28 14.97
C ALA A 290 16.26 23.02 15.52
N GLN A 291 15.12 22.94 14.83
CA GLN A 291 13.90 23.62 15.27
C GLN A 291 13.37 23.01 16.56
N MET A 292 13.49 21.70 16.72
CA MET A 292 13.09 20.97 17.92
C MET A 292 14.01 21.27 19.11
N LEU A 293 15.33 21.33 18.90
CA LEU A 293 16.26 21.68 19.96
C LEU A 293 16.07 23.14 20.42
N HIS A 294 15.81 24.05 19.46
CA HIS A 294 15.44 25.42 19.79
C HIS A 294 14.09 25.49 20.51
N LEU A 295 13.11 24.68 20.12
CA LEU A 295 11.83 24.58 20.82
C LEU A 295 12.02 24.12 22.27
N LEU A 296 12.91 23.16 22.53
CA LEU A 296 13.26 22.75 23.89
C LEU A 296 13.87 23.91 24.69
N ALA A 297 14.73 24.72 24.06
CA ALA A 297 15.27 25.93 24.69
C ALA A 297 14.16 26.94 25.03
N ASP A 298 13.23 27.17 24.10
CA ASP A 298 12.11 28.10 24.29
C ASP A 298 11.15 27.60 25.38
N VAL A 299 10.91 26.30 25.47
CA VAL A 299 10.11 25.67 26.53
C VAL A 299 10.75 25.90 27.90
N ILE A 300 12.07 25.75 28.01
CA ILE A 300 12.80 26.02 29.26
C ILE A 300 12.67 27.50 29.64
N ASP A 301 12.90 28.42 28.71
CA ASP A 301 12.82 29.85 28.98
C ASP A 301 11.42 30.31 29.39
N ILE A 302 10.38 29.79 28.75
CA ILE A 302 8.99 30.11 29.11
C ILE A 302 8.66 29.58 30.51
N ALA A 303 9.05 28.34 30.82
CA ALA A 303 8.78 27.75 32.12
C ALA A 303 9.51 28.50 33.25
N LEU A 304 10.78 28.87 33.03
CA LEU A 304 11.55 29.69 33.96
C LEU A 304 10.96 31.08 34.12
N GLY A 305 10.54 31.72 33.02
CA GLY A 305 9.95 33.06 33.03
C GLY A 305 8.62 33.13 33.78
N ASP A 306 7.77 32.12 33.62
CA ASP A 306 6.45 32.07 34.26
C ASP A 306 6.55 31.74 35.76
N LEU A 307 7.51 30.90 36.19
CA LEU A 307 7.67 30.49 37.60
C LEU A 307 8.61 31.42 38.38
N GLY A 308 9.66 31.94 37.75
CA GLY A 308 10.79 32.58 38.43
C GLY A 308 11.71 31.57 39.15
N ASP A 309 12.91 32.02 39.49
CA ASP A 309 14.02 31.14 39.94
C ASP A 309 13.69 30.35 41.22
N ASP A 310 13.07 30.99 42.22
CA ASP A 310 12.75 30.33 43.51
C ASP A 310 11.64 29.28 43.38
N GLU A 311 10.58 29.57 42.62
CA GLU A 311 9.47 28.64 42.40
C GLU A 311 9.91 27.49 41.49
N TRP A 312 10.72 27.77 40.46
CA TRP A 312 11.33 26.76 39.60
C TRP A 312 12.13 25.75 40.41
N ASN A 313 13.07 26.23 41.23
CA ASN A 313 13.95 25.37 42.04
C ASN A 313 13.13 24.46 42.96
N THR A 314 12.07 25.03 43.57
CA THR A 314 11.21 24.31 44.53
C THR A 314 10.33 23.27 43.83
N ARG A 315 9.71 23.61 42.70
CA ARG A 315 8.75 22.72 41.99
C ARG A 315 9.44 21.64 41.18
N THR A 316 10.53 21.98 40.49
CA THR A 316 11.19 21.08 39.55
C THR A 316 12.29 20.26 40.20
N GLY A 317 12.82 20.72 41.34
CA GLY A 317 14.00 20.13 41.98
C GLY A 317 15.28 20.27 41.14
N THR A 318 15.27 21.14 40.12
CA THR A 318 16.43 21.44 39.27
C THR A 318 16.84 22.88 39.42
N ASP A 319 18.15 23.16 39.31
CA ASP A 319 18.70 24.50 39.47
C ASP A 319 18.36 25.39 38.27
N ALA A 320 17.81 26.58 38.52
CA ALA A 320 17.42 27.56 37.51
C ALA A 320 18.60 28.08 36.67
N GLU A 321 19.80 28.16 37.23
CA GLU A 321 21.01 28.55 36.48
C GLU A 321 21.46 27.43 35.53
N VAL A 322 21.35 26.16 35.96
CA VAL A 322 21.57 25.01 35.08
C VAL A 322 20.55 25.01 33.94
N ALA A 323 19.30 25.35 34.24
CA ALA A 323 18.24 25.44 33.27
C ALA A 323 18.53 26.48 32.18
N ARG A 324 18.90 27.69 32.60
CA ARG A 324 19.24 28.81 31.72
C ARG A 324 20.48 28.53 30.89
N ALA A 325 21.52 27.97 31.50
CA ALA A 325 22.72 27.54 30.78
C ALA A 325 22.39 26.50 29.70
N PHE A 326 21.51 25.54 30.01
CA PHE A 326 21.14 24.51 29.06
C PHE A 326 20.35 25.06 27.86
N ALA A 327 19.42 26.00 28.10
CA ALA A 327 18.68 26.64 27.02
C ALA A 327 19.60 27.38 26.04
N VAL A 328 20.67 28.02 26.53
CA VAL A 328 21.70 28.64 25.67
C VAL A 328 22.42 27.58 24.84
N ARG A 329 22.86 26.48 25.46
CA ARG A 329 23.55 25.40 24.75
C ARG A 329 22.69 24.75 23.67
N LEU A 330 21.39 24.59 23.92
CA LEU A 330 20.42 24.07 22.94
C LEU A 330 20.24 24.97 21.71
N ARG A 331 20.69 26.23 21.76
CA ARG A 331 20.69 27.17 20.63
C ARG A 331 22.06 27.29 19.97
N ASP A 332 23.12 27.35 20.78
CA ASP A 332 24.42 27.81 20.33
C ASP A 332 25.46 26.68 20.17
N ASP A 333 25.38 25.61 20.98
CA ASP A 333 26.39 24.55 21.03
C ASP A 333 26.06 23.35 20.13
N VAL A 334 25.03 23.48 19.30
CA VAL A 334 24.46 22.36 18.57
C VAL A 334 25.28 22.06 17.32
N VAL A 335 25.88 20.87 17.27
CA VAL A 335 26.77 20.50 16.16
C VAL A 335 25.97 19.82 15.04
N PRO A 336 26.02 20.32 13.79
CA PRO A 336 25.38 19.65 12.67
C PRO A 336 26.10 18.34 12.35
N ALA A 337 25.31 17.26 12.18
CA ALA A 337 25.85 15.97 11.81
C ALA A 337 26.35 15.97 10.35
N VAL A 338 27.49 15.32 10.12
CA VAL A 338 28.13 15.22 8.81
C VAL A 338 27.16 14.53 7.85
N HIS A 339 26.62 15.28 6.88
CA HIS A 339 25.65 14.82 5.89
C HIS A 339 24.20 14.55 6.38
N ALA A 340 23.75 15.11 7.49
CA ALA A 340 22.33 15.08 7.91
C ALA A 340 21.76 16.49 8.16
N SER A 341 20.43 16.64 8.19
CA SER A 341 19.75 17.87 8.68
C SER A 341 19.69 17.93 10.21
N TRP A 342 20.50 17.10 10.85
CA TRP A 342 20.48 16.80 12.26
C TRP A 342 21.52 17.56 13.02
N HIS A 343 21.27 17.63 14.31
CA HIS A 343 21.93 18.49 15.24
C HIS A 343 22.11 17.70 16.54
N GLN A 344 23.31 17.72 17.12
CA GLN A 344 23.66 16.91 18.29
C GLN A 344 24.23 17.77 19.42
N LEU A 345 23.89 17.39 20.65
CA LEU A 345 24.38 18.01 21.88
C LEU A 345 24.61 16.94 22.94
N ASP A 346 25.81 16.89 23.53
CA ASP A 346 26.07 16.05 24.70
C ASP A 346 25.57 16.80 25.96
N ALA A 347 24.49 16.31 26.57
CA ALA A 347 23.87 16.87 27.76
C ALA A 347 24.16 16.03 29.01
N THR A 348 24.15 16.67 30.17
CA THR A 348 24.26 16.01 31.46
C THR A 348 22.90 15.48 31.93
N ALA A 349 22.90 14.61 32.94
CA ALA A 349 21.65 14.12 33.55
C ALA A 349 20.82 15.25 34.18
N ALA A 350 21.48 16.29 34.71
CA ALA A 350 20.81 17.47 35.27
C ALA A 350 20.10 18.29 34.19
N GLU A 351 20.77 18.52 33.06
CA GLU A 351 20.20 19.24 31.91
C GLU A 351 19.00 18.53 31.30
N LEU A 352 19.05 17.20 31.20
CA LEU A 352 17.89 16.41 30.77
C LEU A 352 16.73 16.45 31.77
N ALA A 353 17.03 16.44 33.07
CA ALA A 353 16.01 16.61 34.09
C ALA A 353 15.34 17.98 33.96
N THR A 354 16.12 19.03 33.68
CA THR A 354 15.60 20.37 33.40
C THR A 354 14.65 20.37 32.20
N ALA A 355 15.08 19.89 31.03
CA ALA A 355 14.23 19.88 29.84
C ALA A 355 12.91 19.11 30.09
N ARG A 356 12.99 17.97 30.77
CA ARG A 356 11.80 17.21 31.16
C ARG A 356 10.90 18.01 32.11
N SER A 357 11.45 18.66 33.12
CA SER A 357 10.67 19.46 34.08
C SER A 357 9.99 20.65 33.40
N ALA A 358 10.67 21.32 32.47
CA ALA A 358 10.08 22.39 31.68
C ALA A 358 8.89 21.89 30.83
N LEU A 359 9.05 20.74 30.17
CA LEU A 359 7.97 20.10 29.40
C LEU A 359 6.78 19.71 30.29
N VAL A 360 7.01 19.20 31.50
CA VAL A 360 5.95 18.89 32.47
C VAL A 360 5.17 20.15 32.85
N GLU A 361 5.86 21.26 33.13
CA GLU A 361 5.20 22.51 33.50
C GLU A 361 4.37 23.08 32.35
N LEU A 362 4.84 23.03 31.10
CA LEU A 362 4.02 23.52 29.97
C LEU A 362 2.88 22.56 29.58
N ALA A 363 3.08 21.24 29.72
CA ALA A 363 2.07 20.23 29.42
C ALA A 363 0.92 20.24 30.45
N TYR A 364 1.27 20.29 31.74
CA TYR A 364 0.33 20.03 32.84
C TYR A 364 0.29 21.11 33.92
N GLY A 365 1.26 22.03 33.92
CA GLY A 365 1.37 23.09 34.92
C GLY A 365 0.44 24.28 34.68
N THR A 366 0.69 25.33 35.46
CA THR A 366 -0.12 26.57 35.49
C THR A 366 0.30 27.60 34.43
N THR A 367 1.36 27.29 33.67
CA THR A 367 1.97 28.11 32.63
C THR A 367 0.95 28.49 31.57
N ARG A 368 0.80 29.80 31.32
CA ARG A 368 -0.25 30.33 30.43
C ARG A 368 0.26 30.62 29.03
N ILE A 369 1.57 30.78 28.90
CA ILE A 369 2.23 31.14 27.64
C ILE A 369 2.75 29.86 26.98
N MET A 370 2.53 29.74 25.67
CA MET A 370 3.06 28.66 24.84
C MET A 370 4.07 29.21 23.83
N PRO A 371 5.07 28.42 23.41
CA PRO A 371 5.95 28.79 22.31
C PRO A 371 5.12 29.12 21.06
N ALA A 372 5.49 30.18 20.34
CA ALA A 372 4.72 30.68 19.19
C ALA A 372 4.54 29.64 18.06
N ALA A 373 5.38 28.60 18.03
CA ALA A 373 5.38 27.54 17.03
C ALA A 373 4.92 26.17 17.55
N ALA A 374 4.37 26.07 18.77
CA ALA A 374 3.97 24.79 19.35
C ALA A 374 2.66 24.86 20.15
N SER A 375 1.84 23.83 19.98
CA SER A 375 0.61 23.58 20.73
C SER A 375 0.87 22.78 22.01
N ARG A 376 -0.05 22.84 22.98
CA ARG A 376 0.03 22.01 24.20
C ARG A 376 0.09 20.51 23.89
N LEU A 377 -0.57 20.08 22.82
CA LEU A 377 -0.54 18.69 22.36
C LEU A 377 0.87 18.31 21.91
N GLU A 378 1.53 19.15 21.11
CA GLU A 378 2.92 18.89 20.66
C GLU A 378 3.91 18.87 21.83
N ILE A 379 3.72 19.73 22.84
CA ILE A 379 4.52 19.69 24.08
C ILE A 379 4.30 18.38 24.84
N THR A 380 3.05 17.91 24.91
CA THR A 380 2.69 16.64 25.57
C THR A 380 3.30 15.45 24.82
N ASP A 381 3.21 15.43 23.49
CA ASP A 381 3.82 14.41 22.64
C ASP A 381 5.35 14.38 22.82
N MET A 382 6.00 15.55 22.89
CA MET A 382 7.45 15.65 23.17
C MET A 382 7.82 15.11 24.56
N LEU A 383 7.00 15.39 25.57
CA LEU A 383 7.21 14.89 26.93
C LEU A 383 7.06 13.38 27.00
N GLU A 384 6.02 12.82 26.38
CA GLU A 384 5.79 11.38 26.31
C GLU A 384 6.92 10.68 25.57
N GLU A 385 7.42 11.30 24.50
CA GLU A 385 8.57 10.82 23.75
C GLU A 385 9.85 10.78 24.60
N LEU A 386 10.16 11.88 25.28
CA LEU A 386 11.31 11.98 26.18
C LEU A 386 11.23 10.98 27.34
N ASN A 387 10.06 10.81 27.95
CA ASN A 387 9.86 9.83 29.04
C ASN A 387 10.08 8.40 28.54
N ARG A 388 9.55 8.05 27.37
CA ARG A 388 9.69 6.71 26.78
C ARG A 388 11.15 6.35 26.56
N GLN A 389 11.95 7.29 26.07
CA GLN A 389 13.38 7.07 25.82
C GLN A 389 14.23 7.03 27.09
N LEU A 390 13.82 7.75 28.15
CA LEU A 390 14.45 7.68 29.46
C LEU A 390 14.01 6.45 30.27
N GLY A 391 13.05 5.66 29.78
CA GLY A 391 12.49 4.51 30.49
C GLY A 391 11.69 4.90 31.73
N ARG A 392 10.98 6.04 31.70
CA ARG A 392 10.24 6.63 32.83
C ARG A 392 8.73 6.60 32.67
#